data_AF-A0A6C0JPJ4-F1
#
_entry.id   AF-A0A6C0JPJ4-F1
#
_cell.length_a   1.000
_cell.length_b   1.000
_cell.length_c   1.000
_cell.angle_alpha   90.00
_cell.angle_beta   90.00
_cell.angle_gamma   90.00
#
_symmetry.space_group_name_H-M   'P 1'
#
loop_
_entity.id
_entity.type
_entity.pdbx_description
1 polymer ?
#
loop_
_entity_poly.entity_id
_entity_poly.type
_entity_poly.pdbx_seq_one_letter_code
_entity_poly.pdbx_strand_id
1 'polypeptide(L)'
;METTYKITKIGEEPVKPVELPKLDGGKKKKTLKTFPRSILKTSKIKPVSDPARHPPLRKTMKKHTIRLLTDSGVSARRKTIKKKVDKMSDEAVRRKAVSAGISSGKGPIELIRKNVEGGMFSGFISS
;
A
#
# COMPACT_ATOMS: atom_id res chain seq x y z
N MET A 1 2.55 -9.45 62.23
CA MET A 1 3.09 -8.08 62.37
C MET A 1 3.13 -7.48 60.98
N GLU A 2 2.15 -6.65 60.62
CA GLU A 2 2.07 -5.99 59.30
C GLU A 2 2.50 -4.54 59.46
N THR A 3 3.53 -4.12 58.73
CA THR A 3 4.05 -2.75 58.75
C THR A 3 3.44 -1.93 57.60
N THR A 4 2.62 -0.95 57.95
CA THR A 4 2.05 0.05 57.03
C THR A 4 2.96 1.27 56.94
N TYR A 5 3.38 1.65 55.72
CA TYR A 5 4.13 2.89 55.49
C TYR A 5 3.25 3.92 54.78
N LYS A 6 3.35 5.17 55.25
CA LYS A 6 2.55 6.31 54.79
C LYS A 6 3.48 7.29 54.06
N ILE A 7 3.23 7.50 52.77
CA ILE A 7 4.06 8.38 51.92
C ILE A 7 3.37 9.74 51.80
N THR A 8 4.04 10.80 52.24
CA THR A 8 3.65 12.19 52.06
C THR A 8 4.60 12.87 51.08
N LYS A 9 4.06 13.53 50.05
CA LYS A 9 4.86 14.35 49.12
C LYS A 9 5.01 15.77 49.67
N ILE A 10 6.24 16.25 49.66
CA ILE A 10 6.64 17.58 50.13
C ILE A 10 6.75 18.52 48.92
N GLY A 11 6.12 19.69 49.05
CA GLY A 11 6.59 20.94 48.43
C GLY A 11 6.02 21.29 47.06
N GLU A 12 4.94 22.07 47.06
CA GLU A 12 4.68 23.06 46.00
C GLU A 12 4.56 24.42 46.68
N GLU A 13 5.47 25.35 46.37
CA GLU A 13 5.26 26.77 46.65
C GLU A 13 4.72 27.50 45.40
N PRO A 14 3.87 28.53 45.58
CA PRO A 14 2.92 28.95 44.57
C PRO A 14 3.42 30.15 43.76
N VAL A 15 3.49 30.02 42.42
CA VAL A 15 3.64 31.19 41.54
C VAL A 15 2.27 31.82 41.30
N LYS A 16 2.18 33.12 41.59
CA LYS A 16 0.98 33.97 41.55
C LYS A 16 0.30 33.99 40.17
N PRO A 17 -1.04 34.19 40.11
CA PRO A 17 -1.82 34.04 38.88
C PRO A 17 -1.63 35.24 37.95
N VAL A 18 -1.35 35.00 36.67
CA VAL A 18 -1.49 36.00 35.61
C VAL A 18 -2.92 35.91 35.07
N GLU A 19 -3.64 37.03 35.13
CA GLU A 19 -5.06 37.14 34.74
C GLU A 19 -5.25 36.89 33.24
N LEU A 20 -6.18 35.98 32.90
CA LEU A 20 -6.61 35.70 31.53
C LEU A 20 -7.54 36.83 31.03
N PRO A 21 -7.45 37.25 29.75
CA PRO A 21 -8.41 38.19 29.18
C PRO A 21 -9.82 37.56 29.14
N LYS A 22 -10.80 38.30 29.67
CA LYS A 22 -12.22 37.92 29.66
C LYS A 22 -12.73 37.82 28.22
N LEU A 23 -13.22 36.65 27.85
CA LEU A 23 -13.98 36.45 26.62
C LEU A 23 -15.47 36.49 26.97
N ASP A 24 -16.12 37.60 26.64
CA ASP A 24 -17.57 37.73 26.65
C ASP A 24 -18.18 36.81 25.59
N GLY A 25 -19.06 35.93 26.06
CA GLY A 25 -19.83 35.02 25.23
C GLY A 25 -20.79 34.21 26.08
N GLY A 26 -21.98 34.76 26.31
CA GLY A 26 -23.02 34.15 27.12
C GLY A 26 -23.28 32.67 26.80
N LYS A 27 -23.04 31.82 27.81
CA LYS A 27 -23.77 30.59 28.18
C LYS A 27 -23.91 29.49 27.09
N LYS A 28 -22.98 28.52 27.10
CA LYS A 28 -23.24 27.07 27.31
C LYS A 28 -21.91 26.31 27.48
N LYS A 29 -21.75 25.71 28.66
CA LYS A 29 -20.51 25.09 29.18
C LYS A 29 -20.09 23.89 28.32
N LYS A 30 -18.87 23.94 27.74
CA LYS A 30 -18.19 22.76 27.18
C LYS A 30 -17.69 21.91 28.35
N THR A 31 -18.45 20.89 28.74
CA THR A 31 -17.99 19.89 29.71
C THR A 31 -16.90 19.03 29.08
N LEU A 32 -15.69 19.11 29.64
CA LEU A 32 -14.60 18.19 29.38
C LEU A 32 -15.10 16.77 29.67
N LYS A 33 -15.07 15.87 28.68
CA LYS A 33 -15.38 14.47 28.89
C LYS A 33 -14.27 13.83 29.74
N THR A 34 -14.62 13.43 30.95
CA THR A 34 -13.79 12.82 31.99
C THR A 34 -13.46 11.33 31.73
N PHE A 35 -13.23 10.91 30.48
CA PHE A 35 -12.73 9.54 30.19
C PHE A 35 -11.90 9.52 28.91
N PRO A 36 -10.75 8.81 28.87
CA PRO A 36 -10.00 8.64 27.63
C PRO A 36 -10.88 7.90 26.63
N ARG A 37 -11.20 8.55 25.51
CA ARG A 37 -11.78 7.86 24.36
C ARG A 37 -10.75 6.83 23.92
N SER A 38 -11.11 5.56 24.09
CA SER A 38 -10.28 4.40 23.76
C SER A 38 -9.57 4.57 22.41
N ILE A 39 -8.26 4.29 22.41
CA ILE A 39 -7.35 4.33 21.25
C ILE A 39 -7.64 3.16 20.27
N LEU A 40 -8.71 2.39 20.51
CA LEU A 40 -9.18 1.40 19.56
C LEU A 40 -9.85 2.13 18.39
N LYS A 41 -9.02 2.55 17.42
CA LYS A 41 -9.42 2.76 16.04
C LYS A 41 -9.89 1.40 15.48
N THR A 42 -11.04 0.93 15.92
CA THR A 42 -11.77 -0.06 15.14
C THR A 42 -12.09 0.65 13.83
N SER A 43 -11.45 0.22 12.75
CA SER A 43 -11.85 0.62 11.41
C SER A 43 -13.36 0.47 11.36
N LYS A 44 -14.12 1.55 11.15
CA LYS A 44 -15.60 1.54 11.19
C LYS A 44 -16.10 0.37 10.33
N ILE A 45 -16.42 -0.76 10.97
CA ILE A 45 -16.89 -1.96 10.27
C ILE A 45 -18.29 -1.58 9.83
N LYS A 46 -18.46 -1.32 8.54
CA LYS A 46 -19.80 -1.07 8.00
C LYS A 46 -20.57 -2.39 8.11
N PRO A 47 -21.67 -2.46 8.87
CA PRO A 47 -22.45 -3.67 8.94
C PRO A 47 -22.95 -4.00 7.52
N VAL A 48 -22.76 -5.25 7.11
CA VAL A 48 -23.32 -5.76 5.85
C VAL A 48 -24.78 -6.11 6.14
N SER A 49 -25.70 -5.61 5.31
CA SER A 49 -27.15 -5.85 5.49
C SER A 49 -27.53 -7.33 5.39
N ASP A 50 -26.71 -8.14 4.70
CA ASP A 50 -26.90 -9.57 4.52
C ASP A 50 -25.57 -10.27 4.89
N PRO A 51 -25.50 -10.98 6.03
CA PRO A 51 -24.28 -11.63 6.49
C PRO A 51 -23.84 -12.81 5.62
N ALA A 52 -24.72 -13.34 4.76
CA ALA A 52 -24.36 -14.40 3.83
C ALA A 52 -23.64 -13.87 2.57
N ARG A 53 -23.65 -12.55 2.35
CA ARG A 53 -22.95 -11.91 1.22
C ARG A 53 -21.53 -11.56 1.59
N HIS A 54 -20.63 -11.71 0.61
CA HIS A 54 -19.24 -11.26 0.75
C HIS A 54 -19.18 -9.76 1.06
N PRO A 55 -18.23 -9.33 1.90
CA PRO A 55 -18.06 -7.91 2.22
C PRO A 55 -17.71 -7.11 0.95
N PRO A 56 -18.14 -5.83 0.87
CA PRO A 56 -17.89 -5.00 -0.29
C PRO A 56 -16.38 -4.79 -0.49
N LEU A 57 -15.87 -5.17 -1.66
CA LEU A 57 -14.49 -4.88 -2.05
C LEU A 57 -14.30 -3.37 -2.18
N ARG A 58 -13.12 -2.86 -1.78
CA ARG A 58 -12.78 -1.44 -1.99
C ARG A 58 -12.82 -1.14 -3.49
N LYS A 59 -13.28 0.05 -3.89
CA LYS A 59 -13.38 0.45 -5.31
C LYS A 59 -12.04 0.34 -6.07
N THR A 60 -10.92 0.46 -5.37
CA THR A 60 -9.56 0.31 -5.92
C THR A 60 -9.06 -1.14 -5.95
N MET A 61 -9.71 -2.04 -5.21
CA MET A 61 -9.37 -3.46 -5.18
C MET A 61 -10.12 -4.16 -6.31
N LYS A 62 -9.39 -4.51 -7.37
CA LYS A 62 -9.88 -5.45 -8.38
C LYS A 62 -10.17 -6.79 -7.69
N LYS A 63 -11.31 -7.41 -8.03
CA LYS A 63 -11.71 -8.75 -7.53
C LYS A 63 -10.50 -9.68 -7.55
N HIS A 64 -10.21 -10.32 -6.41
CA HIS A 64 -9.12 -11.29 -6.24
C HIS A 64 -9.39 -12.60 -6.97
N THR A 65 -9.87 -12.54 -8.20
CA THR A 65 -9.98 -13.68 -9.09
C THR A 65 -8.65 -13.83 -9.81
N ILE A 66 -8.06 -15.03 -9.75
CA ILE A 66 -6.95 -15.44 -10.61
C ILE A 66 -7.36 -15.10 -12.05
N ARG A 67 -6.70 -14.11 -12.65
CA ARG A 67 -6.95 -13.73 -14.04
C ARG A 67 -6.29 -14.77 -14.92
N LEU A 68 -7.02 -15.85 -15.21
CA LEU A 68 -6.67 -16.72 -16.31
C LEU A 68 -6.69 -15.86 -17.58
N LEU A 69 -5.54 -15.74 -18.24
CA LEU A 69 -5.48 -15.08 -19.53
C LEU A 69 -6.29 -15.95 -20.50
N THR A 70 -7.44 -15.45 -20.93
CA THR A 70 -8.18 -15.99 -22.06
C THR A 70 -7.31 -15.96 -23.31
N ASP A 71 -7.61 -16.75 -24.34
CA ASP A 71 -6.84 -16.76 -25.60
C ASP A 71 -6.70 -15.37 -26.22
N SER A 72 -7.75 -14.55 -26.09
CA SER A 72 -7.74 -13.14 -26.46
C SER A 72 -6.75 -12.31 -25.63
N GLY A 73 -6.66 -12.56 -24.32
CA GLY A 73 -5.69 -11.95 -23.42
C GLY A 73 -4.25 -12.37 -23.72
N VAL A 74 -4.02 -13.65 -24.04
CA VAL A 74 -2.71 -14.16 -24.48
C VAL A 74 -2.27 -13.46 -25.77
N SER A 75 -3.18 -13.35 -26.75
CA SER A 75 -2.93 -12.66 -28.01
C SER A 75 -2.63 -11.17 -27.81
N ALA A 76 -3.39 -10.49 -26.95
CA ALA A 76 -3.17 -9.08 -26.62
C ALA A 76 -1.81 -8.87 -25.92
N ARG A 77 -1.46 -9.77 -24.99
CA ARG A 77 -0.15 -9.75 -24.30
C ARG A 77 0.99 -9.93 -25.30
N ARG A 78 0.88 -10.90 -26.22
CA ARG A 78 1.89 -11.12 -27.28
C ARG A 78 2.09 -9.87 -28.14
N LYS A 79 0.99 -9.26 -28.61
CA LYS A 79 1.04 -8.00 -29.39
C LYS A 79 1.72 -6.86 -28.61
N THR A 80 1.45 -6.77 -27.31
CA THR A 80 2.03 -5.72 -26.44
C THR A 80 3.54 -5.94 -26.26
N ILE A 81 3.97 -7.17 -26.02
CA ILE A 81 5.38 -7.52 -25.87
C ILE A 81 6.13 -7.27 -27.18
N LYS A 82 5.59 -7.73 -28.31
CA LYS A 82 6.19 -7.46 -29.63
C LYS A 82 6.40 -5.97 -29.87
N LYS A 83 5.36 -5.15 -29.67
CA LYS A 83 5.46 -3.67 -29.78
C LYS A 83 6.50 -3.05 -28.83
N LYS A 84 6.70 -3.62 -27.63
CA LYS A 84 7.75 -3.16 -26.70
C LYS A 84 9.14 -3.51 -27.22
N VAL A 85 9.34 -4.73 -27.70
CA VAL A 85 10.62 -5.19 -28.25
C VAL A 85 10.99 -4.41 -29.51
N ASP A 86 10.04 -4.16 -30.40
CA ASP A 86 10.25 -3.39 -31.63
C ASP A 86 10.67 -1.93 -31.36
N LYS A 87 10.27 -1.38 -30.21
CA LYS A 87 10.65 -0.02 -29.78
C LYS A 87 11.99 0.04 -29.04
N MET A 88 12.55 -1.10 -28.62
CA MET A 88 13.82 -1.10 -27.91
C MET A 88 14.99 -0.93 -28.88
N SER A 89 16.03 -0.22 -28.44
CA SER A 89 17.29 -0.16 -29.17
C SER A 89 17.99 -1.52 -29.15
N ASP A 90 18.80 -1.79 -30.17
CA ASP A 90 19.49 -3.07 -30.32
C ASP A 90 20.44 -3.37 -29.15
N GLU A 91 21.08 -2.34 -28.61
CA GLU A 91 21.91 -2.46 -27.41
C GLU A 91 21.08 -2.86 -26.18
N ALA A 92 19.90 -2.26 -26.01
CA ALA A 92 19.02 -2.59 -24.88
C ALA A 92 18.51 -4.04 -24.99
N VAL A 93 18.18 -4.50 -26.20
CA VAL A 93 17.79 -5.89 -26.46
C VAL A 93 18.94 -6.85 -26.13
N ARG A 94 20.17 -6.55 -26.58
CA ARG A 94 21.35 -7.37 -26.26
C ARG A 94 21.64 -7.41 -24.76
N ARG A 95 21.59 -6.26 -24.07
CA ARG A 95 21.78 -6.19 -22.62
C ARG A 95 20.75 -7.03 -21.88
N LYS A 96 19.47 -6.94 -22.26
CA LYS A 96 18.39 -7.77 -21.66
C LYS A 96 18.60 -9.26 -21.92
N ALA A 97 19.04 -9.63 -23.13
CA ALA A 97 19.29 -11.03 -23.47
C ALA A 97 20.44 -11.63 -22.65
N VAL A 98 21.51 -10.85 -22.44
CA VAL A 98 22.67 -11.26 -21.62
C VAL A 98 22.31 -11.29 -20.14
N SER A 99 21.62 -10.27 -19.62
CA SER A 99 21.21 -10.22 -18.21
C SER A 99 20.27 -11.37 -17.83
N ALA A 100 19.46 -11.83 -18.79
CA ALA A 100 18.55 -12.95 -18.60
C ALA A 100 19.20 -14.32 -18.87
N GLY A 101 20.47 -14.37 -19.29
CA GLY A 101 21.16 -15.63 -19.62
C GLY A 101 20.63 -16.35 -20.87
N ILE A 102 19.85 -15.67 -21.72
CA ILE A 102 19.19 -16.26 -22.90
C ILE A 102 20.13 -16.27 -24.11
N SER A 103 21.06 -15.33 -24.17
CA SER A 103 22.06 -15.23 -25.23
C SER A 103 23.35 -14.65 -24.70
N SER A 104 24.48 -15.03 -25.30
CA SER A 104 25.78 -14.40 -25.07
C SER A 104 25.89 -12.98 -25.64
N GLY A 105 24.83 -12.46 -26.27
CA GLY A 105 24.79 -11.12 -26.88
C GLY A 105 25.50 -11.04 -28.23
N LYS A 106 26.14 -12.13 -28.67
CA LYS A 106 26.80 -12.28 -29.96
C LYS A 106 25.89 -13.06 -30.90
N GLY A 107 25.36 -12.40 -31.92
CA GLY A 107 24.50 -13.03 -32.94
C GLY A 107 23.67 -12.02 -33.74
N PRO A 108 22.95 -12.50 -34.78
CA PRO A 108 22.02 -11.70 -35.54
C PRO A 108 20.96 -11.08 -34.64
N ILE A 109 20.75 -9.77 -34.78
CA ILE A 109 19.88 -9.02 -33.87
C ILE A 109 18.42 -9.50 -33.90
N GLU A 110 17.95 -9.98 -35.05
CA GLU A 110 16.60 -10.50 -35.23
C GLU A 110 16.34 -11.75 -34.37
N LEU A 111 17.32 -12.65 -34.25
CA LEU A 111 17.20 -13.83 -33.40
C LEU A 111 17.18 -13.45 -31.93
N ILE A 112 18.03 -12.50 -31.54
CA ILE A 112 18.07 -11.99 -30.15
C ILE A 112 16.73 -11.32 -29.80
N ARG A 113 16.16 -10.53 -30.72
CA ARG A 113 14.82 -9.92 -30.54
C ARG A 113 13.73 -10.97 -30.34
N LYS A 114 13.70 -12.03 -31.18
CA LYS A 114 12.73 -13.14 -31.03
C LYS A 114 12.89 -13.88 -29.69
N ASN A 115 14.13 -14.12 -29.26
CA ASN A 115 14.41 -14.77 -27.99
C ASN A 115 13.99 -13.90 -26.80
N VAL A 116 14.22 -12.59 -26.87
CA VAL A 116 13.76 -11.64 -25.86
C VAL A 116 12.24 -11.53 -25.84
N GLU A 117 11.57 -11.51 -26.99
CA GLU A 117 10.09 -11.56 -27.08
C GLU A 117 9.55 -12.83 -26.40
N GLY A 118 10.13 -13.99 -26.72
CA GLY A 118 9.79 -15.27 -26.11
C GLY A 118 10.01 -15.29 -24.61
N GLY A 119 11.17 -14.82 -24.14
CA GLY A 119 11.51 -14.74 -22.72
C GLY A 119 10.62 -13.78 -21.92
N MET A 120 10.23 -12.65 -22.52
CA MET A 120 9.25 -11.74 -21.92
C MET A 120 7.85 -12.36 -21.87
N PHE A 121 7.50 -13.16 -22.87
CA PHE A 121 6.22 -13.85 -22.93
C PHE A 121 6.15 -15.00 -21.92
N SER A 122 7.20 -15.79 -21.76
CA SER A 122 7.27 -16.85 -20.74
C SER A 122 7.44 -16.32 -19.32
N GLY A 123 7.84 -15.05 -19.16
CA GLY A 123 8.05 -14.42 -17.86
C GLY A 123 9.47 -14.58 -17.31
N PHE A 124 10.42 -15.04 -18.11
CA PHE A 124 11.84 -15.06 -17.75
C PHE A 124 12.48 -13.66 -17.79
N ILE A 125 11.92 -12.75 -18.60
CA ILE A 125 12.40 -11.37 -18.72
C ILE A 125 11.31 -10.41 -18.24
N SER A 126 11.67 -9.46 -17.38
CA SER A 126 10.76 -8.43 -16.93
C SER A 126 10.37 -7.46 -18.06
N SER A 127 9.08 -7.09 -18.07
CA SER A 127 8.48 -6.30 -19.16
C SER A 127 8.75 -4.81 -19.07
#